data_AF-A0A939JN07-F1
#
_entry.id   AF-A0A939JN07-F1
#
_cell.length_a   1.000
_cell.length_b   1.000
_cell.length_c   1.000
_cell.angle_alpha   90.00
_cell.angle_beta   90.00
_cell.angle_gamma   90.00
#
_symmetry.space_group_name_H-M   'P 1'
#
loop_
_entity.id
_entity.type
_entity.pdbx_description
1 polymer ?
#
loop_
_entity_poly.entity_id
_entity_poly.type
_entity_poly.pdbx_seq_one_letter_code
_entity_poly.pdbx_strand_id
1 'polypeptide(L)'
;EAATDDSPDDFFRDRVDDPQTLRPRVVLLRARPAGGLTAAPAARELALAHDAPISELEPEEGVELEALAELIATTDFAAVYLALASA
;
A
#
# COMPACT_ATOMS: atom_id res chain seq x y z
N GLU A 1 -30.65 19.32 6.38
CA GLU A 1 -30.61 18.12 7.22
C GLU A 1 -29.46 17.23 6.77
N ALA A 2 -28.60 16.81 7.70
CA ALA A 2 -27.50 15.89 7.41
C ALA A 2 -28.06 14.47 7.39
N ALA A 3 -28.07 13.82 6.23
CA ALA A 3 -28.41 12.41 6.12
C ALA A 3 -27.38 11.60 6.92
N THR A 4 -27.87 10.83 7.88
CA THR A 4 -27.06 9.93 8.71
C THR A 4 -26.75 8.70 7.87
N ASP A 5 -25.54 8.63 7.31
CA ASP A 5 -25.02 7.60 6.41
C ASP A 5 -24.69 6.25 7.12
N ASP A 6 -25.27 6.01 8.29
CA ASP A 6 -24.96 4.85 9.14
C ASP A 6 -26.25 4.19 9.67
N SER A 7 -27.29 4.15 8.83
CA SER A 7 -28.49 3.38 9.17
C SER A 7 -28.27 1.91 8.82
N PRO A 8 -28.68 0.95 9.67
CA PRO A 8 -28.52 -0.49 9.40
C PRO A 8 -29.26 -0.97 8.14
N ASP A 9 -30.23 -0.20 7.62
CA ASP A 9 -30.90 -0.45 6.35
C ASP A 9 -30.00 -0.17 5.13
N ASP A 10 -28.96 0.66 5.28
CA ASP A 10 -27.96 0.93 4.23
C ASP A 10 -26.91 -0.19 4.11
N PHE A 11 -26.79 -1.09 5.11
CA PHE A 11 -25.85 -2.22 5.06
C PHE A 11 -26.10 -3.14 3.86
N PHE A 12 -27.36 -3.34 3.47
CA PHE A 12 -27.77 -4.20 2.34
C PHE A 12 -27.77 -3.50 0.98
N ARG A 13 -27.41 -2.21 0.92
CA ARG A 13 -27.39 -1.47 -0.33
C ARG A 13 -26.25 -1.97 -1.22
N ASP A 14 -26.55 -2.15 -2.51
CA ASP A 14 -25.55 -2.51 -3.51
C ASP A 14 -24.61 -1.33 -3.74
N ARG A 15 -23.40 -1.43 -3.19
CA ARG A 15 -22.35 -0.39 -3.28
C ARG A 15 -21.46 -0.56 -4.52
N VAL A 16 -21.84 -1.41 -5.48
CA VAL A 16 -21.03 -1.67 -6.67
C VAL A 16 -20.73 -0.41 -7.48
N ASP A 17 -21.68 0.52 -7.53
CA ASP A 17 -21.58 1.78 -8.28
C ASP A 17 -21.07 2.96 -7.42
N ASP A 18 -20.88 2.75 -6.11
CA ASP A 18 -20.42 3.82 -5.22
C ASP A 18 -18.93 4.12 -5.49
N PRO A 19 -18.56 5.41 -5.62
CA PRO A 19 -17.17 5.78 -5.84
C PRO A 19 -16.30 5.35 -4.65
N GLN A 20 -15.38 4.41 -4.90
CA GLN A 20 -14.46 3.96 -3.86
C GLN A 20 -13.54 5.10 -3.42
N THR A 21 -13.52 5.36 -2.12
CA THR A 21 -12.60 6.34 -1.54
C THR A 21 -11.18 5.79 -1.56
N LEU A 22 -10.27 6.44 -2.31
CA LEU A 22 -8.86 6.07 -2.31
C LEU A 22 -8.25 6.33 -0.93
N ARG A 23 -7.81 5.27 -0.26
CA ARG A 23 -7.11 5.36 1.03
C ARG A 23 -5.60 5.26 0.78
N PRO A 24 -4.82 6.32 1.05
CA PRO A 24 -3.37 6.27 0.86
C PRO A 24 -2.76 5.20 1.76
N ARG A 25 -1.79 4.46 1.22
CA ARG A 25 -1.04 3.42 1.93
C ARG A 25 0.44 3.59 1.66
N VAL A 26 1.24 3.51 2.71
CA VAL A 26 2.71 3.51 2.60
C VAL A 26 3.17 2.10 2.28
N VAL A 27 3.97 1.95 1.22
CA VAL A 27 4.63 0.69 0.88
C VAL A 27 6.13 0.86 1.05
N LEU A 28 6.70 0.16 2.03
CA LEU A 28 8.12 0.18 2.29
C LEU A 28 8.80 -0.94 1.53
N LEU A 29 9.63 -0.58 0.55
CA LEU A 29 10.45 -1.51 -0.22
C LEU A 29 11.71 -1.84 0.58
N ARG A 30 11.83 -3.09 1.03
CA ARG A 30 12.94 -3.55 1.86
C ARG A 30 14.11 -3.94 0.96
N ALA A 31 15.03 -3.01 0.78
CA ALA A 31 16.37 -3.36 0.34
C ALA A 31 17.15 -3.98 1.52
N ARG A 32 18.10 -4.88 1.25
CA ARG A 32 19.09 -5.35 2.22
C ARG A 32 20.37 -4.51 2.04
N PRO A 33 20.50 -3.37 2.74
CA PRO A 33 21.59 -2.42 2.49
C PRO A 33 22.93 -3.02 2.92
N ALA A 34 23.96 -2.82 2.08
CA ALA A 34 25.34 -3.08 2.45
C ALA A 34 25.70 -2.19 3.66
N GLY A 35 25.99 -2.82 4.82
CA GLY A 35 26.34 -2.11 6.06
C GLY A 35 25.23 -2.00 7.11
N GLY A 36 24.06 -2.61 6.89
CA GLY A 36 23.06 -2.85 7.94
C GLY A 36 22.27 -1.60 8.41
N LEU A 37 22.58 -0.42 7.90
CA LEU A 37 21.81 0.80 8.17
C LEU A 37 20.54 0.82 7.33
N THR A 38 19.37 0.90 7.97
CA THR A 38 18.07 0.94 7.31
C THR A 38 17.17 2.02 7.88
N ALA A 39 16.41 2.70 7.02
CA ALA A 39 15.39 3.67 7.42
C ALA A 39 14.08 3.00 7.86
N ALA A 40 13.95 1.67 7.74
CA ALA A 40 12.70 0.95 7.98
C ALA A 40 12.07 1.19 9.37
N PRO A 41 12.83 1.28 10.48
CA PRO A 41 12.26 1.64 11.78
C PRO A 41 11.67 3.06 11.81
N ALA A 42 12.44 4.06 11.36
CA ALA A 42 11.99 5.45 11.33
C ALA A 42 10.77 5.66 10.41
N ALA A 43 10.72 4.96 9.28
CA ALA A 43 9.57 4.99 8.37
C ALA A 43 8.30 4.41 9.02
N ARG A 44 8.43 3.32 9.81
CA ARG A 44 7.32 2.72 10.57
C ARG A 44 6.80 3.68 11.65
N GLU A 45 7.71 4.29 12.41
CA GLU A 45 7.35 5.28 13.42
C GLU A 45 6.61 6.48 12.81
N LEU A 46 7.10 6.99 11.68
CA LEU A 46 6.45 8.09 10.97
C LEU A 46 5.07 7.70 10.46
N ALA A 47 4.92 6.53 9.85
CA ALA A 47 3.61 6.05 9.37
C ALA A 47 2.61 5.93 10.51
N LEU A 48 3.02 5.38 11.66
CA LEU A 48 2.19 5.29 12.86
C LEU A 48 1.80 6.68 13.38
N ALA A 49 2.73 7.62 13.44
CA ALA A 49 2.46 8.99 13.90
C ALA A 49 1.45 9.75 13.03
N HIS A 50 1.24 9.30 11.79
CA HIS A 50 0.29 9.87 10.83
C HIS A 50 -0.94 8.99 10.58
N ASP A 51 -1.16 7.95 11.39
CA ASP A 51 -2.22 6.94 11.19
C ASP A 51 -2.26 6.38 9.76
N ALA A 52 -1.10 6.33 9.11
CA ALA A 52 -0.96 5.85 7.74
C ALA A 52 -0.73 4.33 7.75
N PRO A 53 -1.59 3.54 7.07
CA PRO A 53 -1.39 2.11 6.98
C PRO A 53 -0.08 1.80 6.24
N ILE A 54 0.67 0.81 6.72
CA ILE A 54 1.95 0.39 6.13
C ILE A 54 1.90 -1.06 5.63
N SER A 55 2.53 -1.31 4.49
CA SER A 55 2.89 -2.65 4.01
C SER A 55 4.39 -2.69 3.72
N GLU A 56 5.01 -3.84 3.90
CA GLU A 56 6.44 -4.04 3.62
C GLU A 56 6.57 -5.09 2.53
N LEU A 57 7.35 -4.76 1.51
CA LEU A 57 7.70 -5.68 0.42
C LEU A 57 9.18 -6.02 0.54
N GLU A 58 9.48 -7.29 0.80
CA GLU A 58 10.83 -7.81 0.85
C GLU A 58 11.03 -8.76 -0.33
N PRO A 59 12.10 -8.60 -1.11
CA PRO A 59 12.41 -9.51 -2.21
C PRO A 59 12.86 -10.86 -1.67
N GLU A 60 12.79 -11.87 -2.52
CA GLU A 60 13.35 -13.19 -2.24
C GLU A 60 14.88 -13.13 -2.06
N GLU A 61 15.45 -14.17 -1.48
CA GLU A 61 16.91 -14.26 -1.35
C GLU A 61 17.59 -14.36 -2.72
N GLY A 62 18.50 -13.44 -3.00
CA GLY A 62 19.23 -13.37 -4.27
C GLY A 62 20.37 -12.36 -4.23
N VAL A 63 21.03 -12.14 -5.38
CA VAL A 63 22.01 -11.05 -5.49
C VAL A 63 21.32 -9.69 -5.53
N GLU A 64 22.05 -8.62 -5.22
CA GLU A 64 21.50 -7.26 -5.13
C GLU A 64 20.72 -6.83 -6.38
N LEU A 65 21.20 -7.20 -7.57
CA LEU A 65 20.53 -6.89 -8.83
C LEU A 65 19.22 -7.66 -9.00
N GLU A 66 19.17 -8.93 -8.59
CA GLU A 66 17.95 -9.75 -8.66
C GLU A 66 16.89 -9.21 -7.69
N ALA A 67 17.30 -8.90 -6.47
CA ALA A 67 16.43 -8.32 -5.45
C ALA A 67 15.84 -6.96 -5.91
N LEU A 68 16.65 -6.11 -6.53
CA LEU A 68 16.18 -4.84 -7.09
C LEU A 68 15.22 -5.07 -8.26
N ALA A 69 15.56 -5.98 -9.17
CA ALA A 69 14.73 -6.30 -10.34
C ALA A 69 13.36 -6.83 -9.91
N GLU A 70 13.30 -7.66 -8.86
CA GLU A 70 12.05 -8.16 -8.30
C GLU A 70 11.18 -7.03 -7.74
N LEU A 71 11.74 -6.16 -6.88
CA LEU A 71 11.01 -5.03 -6.31
C LEU A 71 10.44 -4.10 -7.41
N ILE A 72 11.21 -3.86 -8.47
CA ILE A 72 10.76 -3.06 -9.62
C ILE A 72 9.64 -3.80 -10.36
N ALA A 73 9.82 -5.09 -10.68
CA ALA A 73 8.82 -5.86 -11.42
C ALA A 73 7.48 -5.93 -10.68
N THR A 74 7.49 -6.18 -9.37
CA THR A 74 6.27 -6.24 -8.56
C THR A 74 5.57 -4.88 -8.49
N THR A 75 6.32 -3.79 -8.33
CA THR A 75 5.74 -2.44 -8.23
C THR A 75 5.21 -1.93 -9.57
N ASP A 76 5.89 -2.24 -10.68
CA ASP A 76 5.42 -1.92 -12.03
C ASP A 76 4.13 -2.69 -12.37
N PHE A 77 4.10 -3.98 -12.10
CA PHE A 77 2.89 -4.80 -12.27
C PHE A 77 1.73 -4.28 -11.41
N ALA A 78 1.99 -3.93 -10.14
CA ALA A 78 0.99 -3.34 -9.27
C ALA A 78 0.48 -2.00 -9.80
N ALA A 79 1.34 -1.15 -10.36
CA ALA A 79 0.94 0.12 -10.95
C ALA A 79 -0.03 -0.07 -12.13
N VAL A 80 0.19 -1.08 -12.98
CA VAL A 80 -0.75 -1.43 -14.06
C VAL A 80 -2.11 -1.85 -13.50
N TYR A 81 -2.15 -2.70 -12.47
CA TYR A 81 -3.42 -3.13 -11.86
C TYR A 81 -4.14 -2.00 -11.15
N LEU A 82 -3.40 -1.11 -10.47
CA LEU A 82 -3.98 0.09 -9.87
C LEU A 82 -4.58 1.00 -10.94
N ALA A 83 -3.90 1.19 -12.07
CA ALA A 83 -4.42 1.97 -13.19
C ALA A 83 -5.71 1.34 -13.73
N LEU A 84 -5.74 0.02 -13.96
CA LEU A 84 -6.94 -0.70 -14.41
C LEU A 84 -8.11 -0.63 -13.42
N ALA A 85 -7.82 -0.67 -12.12
CA ALA A 85 -8.85 -0.58 -11.08
C ALA A 85 -9.39 0.86 -10.89
N SER A 86 -8.64 1.86 -11.35
CA SER A 86 -8.99 3.28 -11.26
C SER A 86 -9.54 3.87 -12.57
N ALA A 87 -9.58 3.07 -13.64
CA ALA A 87 -10.10 3.44 -14.96
C ALA A 87 -11.61 3.26 -15.02
#